data_AF-A0A7S2N821-F1
#
_entry.id   AF-A0A7S2N821-F1
#
_cell.length_a   1.000
_cell.length_b   1.000
_cell.length_c   1.000
_cell.angle_alpha   90.00
_cell.angle_beta   90.00
_cell.angle_gamma   90.00
#
_symmetry.space_group_name_H-M   'P 1'
#
loop_
_entity.id
_entity.type
_entity.pdbx_description
1 polymer ?
#
loop_
_entity_poly.entity_id
_entity_poly.type
_entity_poly.pdbx_seq_one_letter_code
_entity_poly.pdbx_strand_id
1 'polypeptide(L)'
;LAVDALPEGEAKAAITAVTSPILDALDASYATPCDGTGLFPLQATLNHDCEPNVVLLKEGDEEFDGRVVARLTRDVAAGEELCNAYVDTALPVRRRRRELREYGFVCICARCVRELAAADEKKAAKQAGKKRLK
;
A
#
# COMPACT_ATOMS: atom_id res chain seq x y z
N LEU A 1 2.53 -15.67 18.37
CA LEU A 1 3.51 -16.56 17.66
C LEU A 1 3.45 -17.97 18.23
N ALA A 2 3.88 -18.99 17.49
CA ALA A 2 3.79 -20.40 17.93
C ALA A 2 4.51 -20.69 19.28
N VAL A 3 5.48 -19.86 19.67
CA VAL A 3 6.19 -19.93 20.96
C VAL A 3 5.31 -19.46 22.13
N ASP A 4 4.44 -18.48 21.90
CA ASP A 4 3.55 -17.92 22.94
C ASP A 4 2.50 -18.95 23.39
N ALA A 5 2.08 -19.82 22.47
CA ALA A 5 1.12 -20.90 22.70
C ALA A 5 1.72 -22.13 23.39
N LEU A 6 3.04 -22.18 23.61
CA LEU A 6 3.67 -23.28 24.35
C LEU A 6 3.35 -23.20 25.85
N PRO A 7 3.24 -24.35 26.54
CA PRO A 7 3.14 -24.39 28.00
C PRO A 7 4.37 -23.74 28.64
N GLU A 8 4.15 -23.09 29.79
CA GLU A 8 5.26 -22.52 30.57
C GLU A 8 6.23 -23.63 30.99
N GLY A 9 7.53 -23.38 30.79
CA GLY A 9 8.57 -24.35 31.10
C GLY A 9 9.90 -24.08 30.40
N GLU A 10 10.86 -24.94 30.70
CA GLU A 10 12.26 -24.82 30.24
C GLU A 10 12.38 -24.80 28.72
N ALA A 11 11.54 -25.57 28.02
CA ALA A 11 11.50 -25.58 26.55
C ALA A 11 11.05 -24.24 25.96
N LYS A 12 9.99 -23.63 26.52
CA LYS A 12 9.53 -22.29 26.11
C LYS A 12 10.60 -21.25 26.40
N ALA A 13 11.20 -21.27 27.59
CA ALA A 13 12.26 -20.36 27.98
C ALA A 13 13.50 -20.44 27.05
N ALA A 14 13.94 -21.65 26.71
CA ALA A 14 15.08 -21.86 25.83
C ALA A 14 14.82 -21.36 24.40
N ILE A 15 13.61 -21.60 23.87
CA ILE A 15 13.23 -21.11 22.54
C ILE A 15 13.12 -19.58 22.55
N THR A 16 12.42 -19.00 23.53
CA THR A 16 12.27 -17.54 23.66
C THR A 16 13.62 -16.84 23.78
N ALA A 17 14.57 -17.38 24.54
CA ALA A 17 15.91 -16.81 24.68
C ALA A 17 16.67 -16.71 23.35
N VAL A 18 16.44 -17.66 22.43
CA VAL A 18 17.05 -17.66 21.09
C VAL A 18 16.28 -16.76 20.12
N THR A 19 14.94 -16.78 20.17
CA THR A 19 14.11 -16.10 19.16
C THR A 19 13.84 -14.63 19.47
N SER A 20 13.78 -14.22 20.74
CA SER A 20 13.46 -12.82 21.12
C SER A 20 14.38 -11.79 20.45
N PRO A 21 15.73 -11.92 20.47
CA PRO A 21 16.60 -10.94 19.83
C PRO A 21 16.39 -10.82 18.32
N ILE A 22 15.99 -11.92 17.68
CA ILE A 22 15.66 -11.95 16.25
C ILE A 22 14.32 -11.25 16.02
N LEU A 23 13.30 -11.58 16.81
CA LEU A 23 11.97 -10.97 16.73
C LEU A 23 11.98 -9.48 17.08
N ASP A 24 12.80 -9.04 18.03
CA ASP A 24 12.95 -7.64 18.42
C ASP A 24 13.69 -6.83 17.34
N ALA A 25 14.57 -7.48 16.58
CA ALA A 25 15.26 -6.87 15.43
C ALA A 25 14.34 -6.76 14.19
N LEU A 26 13.28 -7.55 14.16
CA LEU A 26 12.23 -7.48 13.15
C LEU A 26 11.22 -6.43 13.64
N ASP A 27 11.17 -5.28 12.97
CA ASP A 27 10.21 -4.24 13.34
C ASP A 27 8.75 -4.75 13.21
N ALA A 28 7.79 -4.02 13.78
CA ALA A 28 6.37 -4.34 13.68
C ALA A 28 5.84 -4.42 12.22
N SER A 29 6.66 -4.09 11.21
CA SER A 29 6.34 -4.28 9.79
C SER A 29 6.71 -5.66 9.25
N TYR A 30 7.55 -6.44 9.94
CA TYR A 30 8.05 -7.72 9.41
C TYR A 30 6.95 -8.75 9.15
N ALA A 31 5.86 -8.68 9.92
CA ALA A 31 4.65 -9.40 9.59
C ALA A 31 3.49 -8.68 10.26
N THR A 32 2.85 -7.74 9.56
CA THR A 32 1.40 -7.64 9.75
C THR A 32 0.86 -8.94 9.17
N PRO A 33 0.45 -9.92 10.00
CA PRO A 33 -0.04 -11.17 9.46
C PRO A 33 -1.27 -10.79 8.62
N CYS A 34 -1.33 -11.28 7.39
CA CYS A 34 -2.61 -11.30 6.69
C CYS A 34 -3.47 -12.30 7.45
N ASP A 35 -4.27 -11.82 8.40
CA ASP A 35 -5.14 -12.67 9.24
C ASP A 35 -6.19 -13.40 8.38
N GLY A 36 -6.48 -12.87 7.19
CA GLY A 36 -7.31 -13.50 6.17
C GLY A 36 -7.49 -12.62 4.94
N THR A 37 -8.15 -13.19 3.92
CA THR A 37 -8.60 -12.47 2.73
C THR A 37 -10.12 -12.40 2.72
N GLY A 38 -10.68 -11.21 2.48
CA GLY A 38 -12.11 -10.98 2.35
C GLY A 38 -12.48 -10.47 0.97
N LEU A 39 -13.69 -10.80 0.50
CA LEU A 39 -14.26 -10.27 -0.74
C LEU A 39 -15.39 -9.31 -0.40
N PHE A 40 -15.26 -8.07 -0.85
CA PHE A 40 -16.21 -6.98 -0.54
C PHE A 40 -16.78 -6.40 -1.85
N PRO A 41 -17.91 -6.93 -2.35
CA PRO A 41 -18.43 -6.56 -3.67
C PRO A 41 -18.70 -5.06 -3.85
N LEU A 42 -19.20 -4.38 -2.82
CA LEU A 42 -19.45 -2.94 -2.85
C LEU A 42 -18.15 -2.12 -2.91
N GLN A 43 -17.06 -2.60 -2.29
CA GLN A 43 -15.78 -1.90 -2.33
C GLN A 43 -15.05 -2.16 -3.65
N ALA A 44 -15.27 -3.34 -4.25
CA ALA A 44 -14.72 -3.69 -5.55
C ALA A 44 -15.25 -2.80 -6.70
N THR A 45 -16.29 -1.99 -6.47
CA THR A 45 -16.75 -1.00 -7.45
C THR A 45 -16.00 0.32 -7.41
N LEU A 46 -15.17 0.57 -6.39
CA LEU A 46 -14.37 1.80 -6.28
C LEU A 46 -13.18 1.71 -7.22
N ASN A 47 -13.07 2.61 -8.19
CA ASN A 47 -11.95 2.64 -9.12
C ASN A 47 -10.66 3.14 -8.47
N HIS A 48 -9.56 2.99 -9.20
CA HIS A 48 -8.25 3.46 -8.76
C HIS A 48 -7.99 4.93 -9.09
N ASP A 49 -7.51 5.69 -8.09
CA ASP A 49 -6.74 6.92 -8.32
C ASP A 49 -5.45 6.92 -7.48
N CYS A 50 -4.38 7.54 -7.99
CA CYS A 50 -3.14 7.78 -7.23
C CYS A 50 -3.24 8.97 -6.25
N GLU A 51 -4.31 9.76 -6.34
CA GLU A 51 -4.76 10.78 -5.37
C GLU A 51 -6.22 10.46 -4.96
N PRO A 52 -6.46 9.34 -4.26
CA PRO A 52 -7.81 8.88 -3.96
C PRO A 52 -8.54 9.80 -2.98
N ASN A 53 -9.86 9.82 -3.07
CA ASN A 53 -10.75 10.51 -2.12
C ASN A 53 -11.38 9.55 -1.09
N VAL A 54 -11.13 8.24 -1.20
CA VAL A 54 -11.54 7.20 -0.25
C VAL A 54 -10.34 6.41 0.25
N VAL A 55 -10.34 6.07 1.53
CA VAL A 55 -9.48 5.06 2.13
C VAL A 55 -10.33 3.92 2.69
N LEU A 56 -9.88 2.67 2.52
CA LEU A 56 -10.49 1.49 3.11
C LEU A 56 -9.77 1.13 4.40
N LEU A 57 -10.52 1.00 5.49
CA LEU A 57 -10.00 0.77 6.84
C LEU A 57 -10.78 -0.35 7.51
N LYS A 58 -10.10 -1.16 8.32
CA LYS A 58 -10.77 -1.98 9.33
C LYS A 58 -10.98 -1.09 10.56
N GLU A 59 -12.23 -0.84 10.96
CA GLU A 59 -12.53 -0.09 12.18
C GLU A 59 -12.70 -1.06 13.36
N GLY A 60 -12.09 -0.73 14.50
CA GLY A 60 -12.19 -1.48 15.74
C GLY A 60 -11.08 -2.51 15.97
N ASP A 61 -10.76 -2.69 17.25
CA ASP A 61 -9.77 -3.68 17.74
C ASP A 61 -10.37 -5.10 17.80
N GLU A 62 -11.66 -5.28 17.52
CA GLU A 62 -12.27 -6.60 17.43
C GLU A 62 -11.73 -7.32 16.19
N GLU A 63 -10.87 -8.31 16.41
CA GLU A 63 -10.11 -9.01 15.37
C GLU A 63 -10.99 -9.71 14.31
N PHE A 64 -12.30 -9.91 14.54
CA PHE A 64 -13.11 -10.88 13.77
C PHE A 64 -14.49 -10.41 13.26
N ASP A 65 -14.87 -9.13 13.33
CA ASP A 65 -16.20 -8.72 12.84
C ASP A 65 -16.32 -8.67 11.30
N GLY A 66 -15.18 -8.77 10.60
CA GLY A 66 -15.07 -8.79 9.14
C GLY A 66 -15.50 -7.49 8.47
N ARG A 67 -15.66 -6.39 9.22
CA ARG A 67 -16.13 -5.11 8.69
C ARG A 67 -14.99 -4.28 8.14
N VAL A 68 -15.26 -3.65 7.00
CA VAL A 68 -14.35 -2.69 6.37
C VAL A 68 -15.14 -1.44 6.04
N VAL A 69 -14.59 -0.30 6.41
CA VAL A 69 -15.18 1.03 6.30
C VAL A 69 -14.48 1.79 5.19
N ALA A 70 -15.27 2.38 4.30
CA ALA A 70 -14.80 3.35 3.32
C ALA A 70 -14.96 4.74 3.91
N ARG A 71 -13.84 5.45 4.13
CA ARG A 71 -13.81 6.79 4.71
C ARG A 71 -13.31 7.79 3.67
N LEU A 72 -13.99 8.93 3.59
CA LEU A 72 -13.54 10.05 2.76
C LEU A 72 -12.25 10.65 3.33
N THR A 73 -11.28 10.94 2.47
CA THR A 73 -10.01 11.60 2.84
C THR A 73 -10.06 13.11 2.67
N ARG A 74 -11.11 13.61 2.00
CA ARG A 74 -11.41 15.03 1.76
C ARG A 74 -12.89 15.21 1.44
N ASP A 75 -13.34 16.45 1.36
CA ASP A 75 -14.67 16.76 0.84
C ASP A 75 -14.80 16.32 -0.64
N VAL A 76 -15.98 15.81 -0.98
CA VAL A 76 -16.33 15.26 -2.30
C VAL A 76 -17.67 15.84 -2.73
N ALA A 77 -17.76 16.31 -3.97
CA ALA A 77 -18.99 16.88 -4.50
C ALA A 77 -20.01 15.81 -4.92
N ALA A 78 -21.30 16.17 -4.96
CA ALA A 78 -22.33 15.28 -5.50
C ALA A 78 -22.03 14.92 -6.97
N GLY A 79 -22.00 13.62 -7.27
CA GLY A 79 -21.67 13.10 -8.61
C GLY A 79 -20.18 12.96 -8.91
N GLU A 80 -19.30 13.36 -7.99
CA GLU A 80 -17.87 13.05 -8.09
C GLU A 80 -17.63 11.55 -7.82
N GLU A 81 -16.76 10.94 -8.61
CA GLU A 81 -16.43 9.52 -8.48
C GLU A 81 -15.64 9.24 -7.19
N LEU A 82 -15.97 8.13 -6.52
CA LEU A 82 -15.24 7.65 -5.36
C LEU A 82 -14.14 6.68 -5.80
N CYS A 83 -12.90 6.97 -5.43
CA CYS A 83 -11.72 6.22 -5.83
C CYS A 83 -10.84 5.86 -4.62
N ASN A 84 -10.25 4.67 -4.64
CA ASN A 84 -9.26 4.19 -3.67
C ASN A 84 -7.89 3.95 -4.35
N ALA A 85 -6.81 3.84 -3.57
CA ALA A 85 -5.52 3.39 -4.09
C ALA A 85 -5.41 1.86 -4.07
N TYR A 86 -5.09 1.23 -5.21
CA TYR A 86 -4.86 -0.22 -5.30
C TYR A 86 -3.39 -0.61 -5.04
N VAL A 87 -2.50 0.38 -5.11
CA VAL A 87 -1.05 0.23 -5.01
C VAL A 87 -0.51 1.31 -4.09
N ASP A 88 0.71 1.11 -3.57
CA ASP A 88 1.37 2.11 -2.76
C ASP A 88 1.59 3.41 -3.57
N THR A 89 0.98 4.49 -3.08
CA THR A 89 1.01 5.80 -3.72
C THR A 89 2.31 6.57 -3.45
N ALA A 90 3.15 6.12 -2.50
CA ALA A 90 4.48 6.67 -2.27
C ALA A 90 5.48 6.27 -3.37
N LEU A 91 5.19 5.19 -4.12
CA LEU A 91 6.05 4.73 -5.20
C LEU A 91 6.11 5.73 -6.37
N PRO A 92 7.23 5.81 -7.12
CA PRO A 92 7.32 6.63 -8.33
C PRO A 92 6.30 6.24 -9.41
N VAL A 93 5.86 7.20 -10.24
CA VAL A 93 4.82 6.98 -11.27
C VAL A 93 5.04 5.75 -12.17
N ARG A 94 6.30 5.48 -12.57
CA ARG A 94 6.63 4.32 -13.42
C ARG A 94 6.55 2.99 -12.65
N ARG A 95 6.69 3.00 -11.31
CA ARG A 95 6.49 1.86 -10.42
C ARG A 95 4.99 1.59 -10.27
N ARG A 96 4.19 2.59 -9.86
CA ARG A 96 2.73 2.48 -9.75
C ARG A 96 2.08 1.97 -11.03
N ARG A 97 2.40 2.56 -12.19
CA ARG A 97 1.87 2.11 -13.50
C ARG A 97 2.30 0.70 -13.91
N ARG A 98 3.36 0.12 -13.34
CA ARG A 98 3.75 -1.26 -13.63
C ARG A 98 2.92 -2.22 -12.78
N GLU A 99 2.76 -1.94 -11.49
CA GLU A 99 1.94 -2.76 -10.58
C GLU A 99 0.47 -2.76 -11.02
N LEU A 100 -0.06 -1.60 -11.44
CA LEU A 100 -1.43 -1.51 -11.96
C LEU A 100 -1.69 -2.30 -13.25
N ARG A 101 -0.65 -2.76 -13.96
CA ARG A 101 -0.84 -3.65 -15.12
C ARG A 101 -1.38 -5.01 -14.73
N GLU A 102 -1.13 -5.45 -13.50
CA GLU A 102 -1.68 -6.71 -12.96
C GLU A 102 -3.22 -6.63 -12.86
N TYR A 103 -3.75 -5.42 -12.72
CA TYR A 103 -5.20 -5.13 -12.76
C TYR A 103 -5.73 -4.90 -14.19
N GLY A 104 -4.91 -5.03 -15.23
CA GLY A 104 -5.34 -4.96 -16.62
C GLY A 104 -5.59 -3.56 -17.18
N PHE A 105 -5.14 -2.49 -16.52
CA PHE A 105 -5.29 -1.11 -17.01
C PHE A 105 -4.03 -0.25 -16.88
N VAL A 106 -4.06 0.95 -17.48
CA VAL A 106 -3.02 1.97 -17.34
C VAL A 106 -3.64 3.20 -16.67
N CYS A 107 -3.14 3.54 -15.49
CA CYS A 107 -3.65 4.71 -14.76
C CYS A 107 -3.33 6.03 -15.49
N ILE A 108 -4.38 6.81 -15.76
CA ILE A 108 -4.34 8.11 -16.43
C ILE A 108 -4.76 9.27 -15.53
N CYS A 109 -4.78 9.07 -14.20
CA CYS A 109 -5.17 10.12 -13.26
C CYS A 109 -4.28 11.37 -13.37
N ALA A 110 -4.78 12.49 -12.86
CA ALA A 110 -4.11 13.79 -12.96
C ALA A 110 -2.69 13.76 -12.38
N ARG A 111 -2.47 13.07 -11.25
CA ARG A 111 -1.14 12.88 -10.67
C ARG A 111 -0.19 12.14 -11.59
N CYS A 112 -0.63 11.03 -12.19
CA CYS A 112 0.20 10.26 -13.12
C CYS A 112 0.60 11.10 -14.34
N VAL A 113 -0.34 11.89 -14.89
CA VAL A 113 -0.06 12.79 -16.03
C VAL A 113 1.00 13.82 -15.65
N ARG A 114 0.83 14.53 -14.53
CA ARG A 114 1.78 15.54 -14.05
C ARG A 114 3.18 14.96 -13.79
N GLU A 115 3.27 13.86 -13.06
CA GLU A 115 4.56 13.24 -12.70
C GLU A 115 5.32 12.71 -13.92
N LEU A 116 4.62 12.24 -14.96
CA LEU A 116 5.25 11.78 -16.19
C LEU A 116 5.82 12.92 -17.03
N ALA A 117 5.06 14.01 -17.19
CA ALA A 117 5.53 15.20 -17.88
C ALA A 117 6.81 15.73 -17.23
N ALA A 118 6.82 15.89 -15.91
CA ALA A 118 7.99 16.33 -15.16
C ALA A 118 9.19 15.38 -15.29
N ALA A 119 8.95 14.07 -15.37
CA ALA A 119 10.03 13.08 -15.56
C ALA A 119 10.65 13.17 -16.97
N ASP A 120 9.85 13.43 -18.00
CA ASP A 120 10.30 13.50 -19.38
C ASP A 120 11.06 14.83 -19.64
N GLU A 121 10.63 15.94 -19.04
CA GLU A 121 11.38 17.21 -19.01
C GLU A 121 12.78 17.05 -18.41
N LYS A 122 12.88 16.38 -17.24
CA LYS A 122 14.18 16.11 -16.58
C LYS A 122 15.11 15.27 -17.46
N LYS A 123 14.57 14.30 -18.20
CA LYS A 123 15.35 13.50 -19.15
C LYS A 123 15.86 14.34 -20.30
N ALA A 124 15.03 15.21 -20.87
CA ALA A 124 15.43 16.11 -21.96
C ALA A 124 16.55 17.06 -21.51
N ALA A 125 16.42 17.68 -20.33
CA ALA A 125 17.44 18.55 -19.75
C ALA A 125 18.79 17.82 -19.53
N LYS A 126 18.77 16.60 -19.01
CA LYS A 126 19.98 15.79 -18.79
C LYS A 126 20.67 15.40 -20.09
N GLN A 127 19.91 15.15 -21.16
CA GLN A 127 20.44 14.84 -22.49
C GLN A 127 21.06 16.08 -23.16
N ALA A 128 20.43 17.26 -23.01
CA ALA A 128 20.97 18.51 -23.51
C ALA A 128 22.29 18.90 -22.81
N GLY A 129 22.38 18.72 -21.48
CA GLY A 129 23.61 18.96 -20.73
C GLY A 129 24.76 18.04 -21.16
N LYS A 130 24.51 16.76 -21.42
CA LYS A 130 25.51 15.82 -21.94
C LYS A 130 26.00 16.15 -23.35
N LYS A 131 25.15 16.73 -24.20
CA LYS A 131 25.51 17.17 -25.55
C LYS A 131 26.38 18.43 -25.57
N ARG A 132 26.24 19.30 -24.56
CA ARG A 132 27.04 20.53 -24.41
C ARG A 132 28.44 20.31 -23.84
N LEU A 133 28.68 19.13 -23.24
CA LEU A 133 29.96 18.75 -22.62
C LEU A 133 30.82 17.86 -23.54
N LYS A 134 30.37 17.63 -24.77
CA LYS A 134 31.11 16.96 -25.86
C LYS A 134 31.42 17.97 -26.93
#